data_AF-A0A1S6JCW6-F1
#
_entry.id   AF-A0A1S6JCW6-F1
#
_cell.length_a   1.000
_cell.length_b   1.000
_cell.length_c   1.000
_cell.angle_alpha   90.00
_cell.angle_beta   90.00
_cell.angle_gamma   90.00
#
_symmetry.space_group_name_H-M   'P 1'
#
loop_
_entity.id
_entity.type
_entity.pdbx_description
1 polymer ?
#
loop_
_entity_poly.entity_id
_entity_poly.type
_entity_poly.pdbx_seq_one_letter_code
_entity_poly.pdbx_strand_id
1 'polypeptide(L)' 'MIAVALLDWRSPEHFDHSGDKPCVICTKPTPLRSARGKPVHKVCAEDWIDRHTVKEDDA' A
#
# COMPACT_ATOMS: atom_id res chain seq x y z
N MET A 1 5.97 -10.12 17.62
CA MET A 1 5.07 -9.11 17.03
C MET A 1 5.61 -8.81 15.64
N ILE A 2 4.85 -9.07 14.58
CA ILE A 2 5.30 -8.76 13.21
C ILE A 2 5.14 -7.24 13.06
N ALA A 3 6.23 -6.56 12.70
CA ALA A 3 6.25 -5.12 12.60
C ALA A 3 5.53 -4.70 11.32
N VAL A 4 4.26 -4.33 11.44
CA VAL A 4 3.53 -3.72 10.33
C VAL A 4 4.15 -2.34 10.08
N ALA A 5 4.94 -2.23 9.01
CA ALA A 5 5.40 -0.94 8.55
C ALA A 5 4.19 -0.16 8.03
N LEU A 6 3.68 0.76 8.86
CA LEU A 6 2.57 1.63 8.49
C LEU A 6 3.04 2.62 7.44
N LEU A 7 2.52 2.49 6.23
CA LEU A 7 2.69 3.50 5.20
C LEU A 7 1.96 4.78 5.60
N ASP A 8 2.50 5.95 5.24
CA ASP A 8 1.78 7.20 5.41
C ASP A 8 0.75 7.35 4.29
N TRP A 9 -0.54 7.38 4.68
CA TRP A 9 -1.68 7.56 3.77
C TRP A 9 -2.35 8.92 3.94
N ARG A 10 -1.77 9.81 4.74
CA ARG A 10 -2.40 11.09 5.11
C ARG A 10 -2.36 12.12 3.99
N SER A 11 -1.47 11.94 2.99
CA SER A 11 -1.43 12.84 1.85
C SER A 11 -2.66 12.63 0.95
N PRO A 12 -3.37 13.72 0.55
CA PRO A 12 -4.47 13.63 -0.41
C PRO A 12 -4.04 13.07 -1.77
N GLU A 13 -2.74 13.10 -2.08
CA GLU A 13 -2.14 12.54 -3.30
C GLU A 13 -2.38 11.02 -3.45
N HIS A 14 -2.65 10.34 -2.33
CA HIS A 14 -3.01 8.92 -2.35
C HIS A 14 -4.43 8.67 -2.82
N PHE A 15 -5.31 9.67 -2.86
CA PHE A 15 -6.70 9.50 -3.27
C PHE A 15 -6.91 10.06 -4.68
N ASP A 16 -7.24 9.18 -5.63
CA ASP A 16 -7.54 9.56 -7.00
C ASP A 16 -9.05 9.80 -7.18
N HIS A 17 -9.43 11.07 -7.30
CA HIS A 17 -10.82 11.48 -7.52
C HIS A 17 -11.32 11.21 -8.95
N SER A 18 -10.43 10.86 -9.90
CA SER A 18 -10.83 10.60 -11.30
C SER A 18 -11.47 9.22 -11.50
N GLY A 19 -11.30 8.31 -10.54
CA GLY A 19 -11.99 7.03 -10.53
C GLY A 19 -11.18 5.86 -9.98
N ASP A 20 -11.90 4.76 -9.78
CA ASP A 20 -11.33 3.53 -9.27
C ASP A 20 -10.50 2.81 -10.33
N LYS A 21 -9.36 2.27 -9.90
CA LYS A 21 -8.52 1.37 -10.71
C LYS A 21 -8.36 0.03 -9.99
N PRO A 22 -8.13 -1.09 -10.70
CA PRO A 22 -7.96 -2.38 -10.06
C PRO A 22 -6.69 -2.38 -9.19
N CYS A 23 -6.83 -2.80 -7.94
CA CYS A 23 -5.72 -3.00 -7.02
C CYS A 23 -4.71 -4.00 -7.60
N VAL A 24 -3.42 -3.66 -7.60
CA VAL A 24 -2.37 -4.53 -8.18
C VAL A 24 -2.14 -5.83 -7.39
N ILE A 25 -2.74 -5.97 -6.20
CA ILE A 25 -2.61 -7.16 -5.33
C ILE A 25 -3.88 -8.03 -5.40
N CYS A 26 -5.06 -7.44 -5.14
CA CYS A 26 -6.31 -8.20 -5.02
C CYS A 26 -7.30 -7.96 -6.15
N THR A 27 -6.92 -7.16 -7.16
CA THR A 27 -7.68 -6.82 -8.38
C THR A 27 -9.03 -6.12 -8.19
N LYS A 28 -9.48 -5.91 -6.95
CA LYS A 28 -10.71 -5.16 -6.64
C LYS A 28 -10.50 -3.66 -6.92
N PRO A 29 -11.56 -2.93 -7.32
CA PRO A 29 -11.47 -1.49 -7.55
C PRO A 29 -11.01 -0.73 -6.30
N THR A 30 -10.18 0.29 -6.51
CA THR A 30 -9.73 1.18 -5.45
C THR A 30 -9.48 2.61 -5.95
N PRO A 31 -9.90 3.63 -5.18
CA PRO A 31 -9.53 5.01 -5.44
C PRO A 31 -8.12 5.32 -4.93
N LEU A 32 -7.51 4.42 -4.13
CA LEU A 32 -6.22 4.68 -3.50
C LEU A 32 -5.03 4.40 -4.43
N ARG A 33 -3.96 5.14 -4.20
CA ARG A 33 -2.67 5.06 -4.90
C ARG A 33 -1.56 4.93 -3.86
N SER A 34 -0.60 4.03 -4.09
CA SER A 34 0.63 3.97 -3.31
C SER A 34 1.47 5.23 -3.51
N ALA A 35 2.53 5.42 -2.71
CA ALA A 35 3.47 6.53 -2.90
C ALA A 35 4.12 6.56 -4.30
N ARG A 36 4.10 5.44 -5.05
CA ARG A 36 4.57 5.35 -6.44
C ARG A 36 3.44 5.46 -7.47
N GLY A 37 2.25 5.91 -7.07
CA GLY A 37 1.09 6.08 -7.94
C GLY A 37 0.38 4.79 -8.37
N LYS A 38 0.76 3.61 -7.84
CA LYS A 38 0.12 2.33 -8.22
C LYS A 38 -1.21 2.16 -7.49
N PRO A 39 -2.29 1.69 -8.16
CA PRO A 39 -3.56 1.45 -7.49
C PRO A 39 -3.45 0.29 -6.50
N VAL A 40 -3.69 0.56 -5.22
CA VAL A 40 -3.61 -0.45 -4.16
C VAL A 40 -4.44 -0.03 -2.96
N HIS A 41 -5.10 -0.97 -2.30
CA HIS A 41 -5.74 -0.70 -1.00
C HIS A 41 -4.68 -0.55 0.08
N LYS A 42 -4.95 0.29 1.09
CA LYS A 42 -4.08 0.45 2.27
C LYS A 42 -3.64 -0.89 2.87
N VAL A 43 -4.62 -1.74 3.21
CA VAL A 43 -4.37 -3.03 3.85
C VAL A 43 -3.57 -3.96 2.95
N CYS A 44 -3.83 -3.97 1.64
CA CYS A 44 -3.07 -4.80 0.71
C CYS A 44 -1.60 -4.37 0.63
N ALA A 45 -1.33 -3.06 0.63
CA ALA A 45 0.03 -2.55 0.62
C ALA A 45 0.77 -2.83 1.94
N GLU A 46 0.10 -2.65 3.09
CA GLU A 46 0.68 -2.95 4.40
C GLU A 46 0.96 -4.46 4.59
N ASP A 47 0.03 -5.33 4.18
CA ASP A 47 0.22 -6.80 4.18
C ASP A 47 1.36 -7.23 3.24
N TRP A 48 1.49 -6.60 2.07
CA TRP A 48 2.61 -6.88 1.16
C TRP A 48 3.96 -6.50 1.79
N ILE A 49 4.05 -5.34 2.46
CA ILE A 49 5.28 -4.93 3.15
C ILE A 49 5.58 -5.86 4.32
N ASP A 50 4.59 -6.24 5.12
CA ASP A 50 4.77 -7.20 6.22
C ASP A 50 5.35 -8.53 5.72
N ARG A 51 4.94 -8.97 4.53
CA ARG A 51 5.41 -10.22 3.91
C ARG A 51 6.73 -10.09 3.14
N HIS A 52 7.14 -8.89 2.72
CA HIS A 52 8.26 -8.68 1.78
C HIS A 52 9.36 -7.74 2.29
N THR A 53 9.18 -7.13 3.47
CA THR A 53 10.29 -6.55 4.21
C THR A 53 11.19 -7.68 4.68
N VAL A 54 12.35 -7.81 4.03
CA VAL A 54 13.50 -8.48 4.63
C VAL A 54 13.82 -7.68 5.87
N LYS A 55 13.72 -8.30 7.06
CA LYS A 55 14.33 -7.72 8.25
C LYS A 55 15.78 -7.46 7.89
N GLU A 56 16.18 -6.20 7.79
CA GLU A 56 17.59 -5.86 7.93
C GLU A 56 17.96 -6.36 9.32
N ASP A 57 18.64 -7.51 9.32
CA ASP A 57 19.30 -8.09 10.48
C ASP A 57 20.38 -7.07 10.86
N ASP A 58 20.06 -6.25 11.87
CA ASP A 58 20.96 -5.25 12.44
C ASP A 58 22.12 -6.02 13.11
N ALA A 59 23.27 -6.00 12.42
CA ALA A 59 24.54 -6.57 12.84
C ALA A 59 25.26 -5.70 13.87
#